data_AF-A0A0G3GZ39-F1
#
_entry.id   AF-A0A0G3GZ39-F1
#
_cell.length_a   1.000
_cell.length_b   1.000
_cell.length_c   1.000
_cell.angle_alpha   90.00
_cell.angle_beta   90.00
_cell.angle_gamma   90.00
#
_symmetry.space_group_name_H-M   'P 1'
#
loop_
_entity.id
_entity.type
_entity.pdbx_description
1 polymer ?
#
loop_
_entity_poly.entity_id
_entity_poly.type
_entity_poly.pdbx_seq_one_letter_code
_entity_poly.pdbx_strand_id
1 'polypeptide(L)'
;MKTEPRLHEALHATITTYGDVSEYVTAIESLGLWERLTTDPEEFVPWLHAAINYGNSTQEFFYPTSAKLLDAIEYNANALAGRAIRLRINFFHLDYPDALLAAGVQQSQIRFDPSWLHPVFDGWIAQHHRDLGCLLSNERIREELSRNFRFDLVIGNVDAFLGATPTREFLSSILEWWRDRRRELTGFLGEWAAAESTLKLIAAEPRLREINPQAVVEILHCDAAEELAARLRLGTLVEFTWPAFEQGAVSLIGTNETAQVGEAFPYVSVRKGKKLVLFDGETTRSFLIPDTAPPIAVVWPAFPIDDDVLIIYENAEPPYDYEWMWLSDCQPHLMPDGSFDAVSFNYPQKIGDQYFIGGNPVSASSHEISPVGIRLGFGPTYVADAVDSENLTVLPCGECIPVEEFDRHFAAGTLDGLDIPEAAAVAAESGVPLSFSKSFTATASDSTAHSPCGVDGNRLYGFSFSGYLDDVTFQTCYVSPLGTFYSHKIPDFFAVEKPASTIWYVCEPEFYDDTIRLYDAATENHIAPSLTHTGDLHVLNYLRPAGFHQLRVRNKKVSAKMRACTTEQARALIDNPLSILDFAEGDETLAAAIAGILAEIRQLSHVDMDLPPLTSVPKFLTYLYE
;
A
#
# COMPACT_ATOMS: atom_id res chain seq x y z
N MET A 1 -28.84 51.86 -30.75
CA MET A 1 -28.67 50.57 -31.48
C MET A 1 -28.35 49.54 -30.42
N LYS A 2 -29.34 48.93 -29.75
CA LYS A 2 -29.90 47.59 -30.07
C LYS A 2 -28.81 46.59 -30.48
N THR A 3 -28.33 45.87 -29.48
CA THR A 3 -27.55 44.63 -29.52
C THR A 3 -28.12 43.66 -30.56
N GLU A 4 -27.28 43.17 -31.48
CA GLU A 4 -27.62 42.08 -32.39
C GLU A 4 -27.47 40.74 -31.66
N PRO A 5 -28.57 40.02 -31.33
CA PRO A 5 -28.51 38.77 -30.55
C PRO A 5 -27.71 37.65 -31.25
N ARG A 6 -27.65 37.70 -32.58
CA ARG A 6 -26.95 36.71 -33.41
C ARG A 6 -25.44 36.71 -33.21
N LEU A 7 -24.84 37.84 -32.82
CA LEU A 7 -23.40 37.93 -32.59
C LEU A 7 -23.02 37.27 -31.26
N HIS A 8 -23.86 37.42 -30.23
CA HIS A 8 -23.67 36.81 -28.92
C HIS A 8 -23.83 35.28 -28.99
N GLU A 9 -24.88 34.78 -29.66
CA GLU A 9 -25.02 33.34 -29.93
C GLU A 9 -23.85 32.78 -30.75
N ALA A 10 -23.35 33.52 -31.74
CA ALA A 10 -22.20 33.11 -32.53
C ALA A 10 -20.90 33.06 -31.71
N LEU A 11 -20.61 34.07 -30.87
CA LEU A 11 -19.44 34.10 -29.99
C LEU A 11 -19.44 32.92 -29.00
N HIS A 12 -20.61 32.57 -28.46
CA HIS A 12 -20.76 31.44 -27.54
C HIS A 12 -20.66 30.09 -28.26
N ALA A 13 -21.27 29.96 -29.45
CA ALA A 13 -21.25 28.72 -30.22
C ALA A 13 -19.88 28.40 -30.83
N THR A 14 -19.01 29.38 -31.01
CA THR A 14 -17.67 29.17 -31.57
C THR A 14 -16.60 28.87 -30.54
N ILE A 15 -16.86 28.99 -29.22
CA ILE A 15 -15.87 28.61 -28.20
C ILE A 15 -15.41 27.16 -28.39
N THR A 16 -16.35 26.27 -28.76
CA THR A 16 -16.09 24.84 -28.95
C THR A 16 -15.32 24.51 -30.24
N THR A 17 -15.01 25.49 -31.08
CA THR A 17 -14.32 25.25 -32.37
C THR A 17 -12.82 25.51 -32.32
N TYR A 18 -12.28 25.95 -31.19
CA TYR A 18 -10.86 26.27 -31.02
C TYR A 18 -10.20 25.32 -30.02
N GLY A 19 -8.91 25.05 -30.24
CA GLY A 19 -8.11 24.19 -29.37
C GLY A 19 -7.74 24.89 -28.07
N ASP A 20 -7.46 26.20 -28.13
CA ASP A 20 -7.11 27.00 -26.96
C ASP A 20 -7.68 28.43 -26.93
N VAL A 21 -7.65 29.02 -25.74
CA VAL A 21 -8.21 30.33 -25.44
C VAL A 21 -7.43 31.48 -26.10
N SER A 22 -6.13 31.32 -26.34
CA SER A 22 -5.30 32.34 -27.00
C SER A 22 -5.64 32.43 -28.48
N GLU A 23 -5.84 31.30 -29.15
CA GLU A 23 -6.35 31.22 -30.52
C GLU A 23 -7.75 31.84 -30.61
N TYR A 24 -8.64 31.48 -29.69
CA TYR A 24 -9.99 32.04 -29.63
C TYR A 24 -9.98 33.56 -29.48
N VAL A 25 -9.25 34.09 -28.49
CA VAL A 25 -9.15 35.54 -28.25
C VAL A 25 -8.59 36.26 -29.47
N THR A 26 -7.56 35.70 -30.12
CA THR A 26 -6.98 36.26 -31.35
C THR A 26 -7.99 36.28 -32.50
N ALA A 27 -8.79 35.23 -32.64
CA ALA A 27 -9.85 35.17 -33.65
C ALA A 27 -10.93 36.23 -33.41
N ILE A 28 -11.41 36.37 -32.17
CA ILE A 28 -12.42 37.40 -31.80
C ILE A 28 -11.88 38.81 -32.04
N GLU A 29 -10.61 39.04 -31.77
CA GLU A 29 -9.95 40.32 -32.06
C GLU A 29 -9.84 40.60 -33.56
N SER A 30 -9.47 39.61 -34.38
CA SER A 30 -9.40 39.75 -35.84
C SER A 30 -10.75 40.13 -36.47
N LEU A 31 -11.85 39.79 -35.80
CA LEU A 31 -13.22 40.14 -36.18
C LEU A 31 -13.66 41.53 -35.66
N GLY A 32 -12.80 42.23 -34.92
CA GLY A 32 -13.09 43.53 -34.32
C GLY A 32 -14.10 43.48 -33.17
N LEU A 33 -14.27 42.31 -32.54
CA LEU A 33 -15.31 42.08 -31.53
C LEU A 33 -14.78 42.12 -30.08
N TRP A 34 -13.46 42.01 -29.89
CA TRP A 34 -12.83 41.91 -28.58
C TRP A 34 -13.05 43.14 -27.68
N GLU A 35 -12.85 44.34 -28.22
CA GLU A 35 -13.04 45.60 -27.47
C GLU A 35 -14.48 45.76 -27.01
N ARG A 36 -15.45 45.46 -27.89
CA ARG A 36 -16.86 45.51 -27.54
C ARG A 36 -17.21 44.52 -26.43
N LEU A 37 -16.76 43.27 -26.58
CA LEU A 37 -17.03 42.22 -25.61
C LEU A 37 -16.47 42.55 -24.22
N THR A 38 -15.29 43.15 -24.15
CA THR A 38 -14.58 43.39 -22.88
C THR A 38 -14.92 44.72 -22.21
N THR A 39 -15.49 45.69 -22.94
CA THR A 39 -15.88 47.00 -22.39
C THR A 39 -17.32 47.06 -21.85
N ASP A 40 -18.16 46.08 -22.18
CA ASP A 40 -19.52 45.95 -21.63
C ASP A 40 -19.58 44.77 -20.63
N PRO A 41 -19.64 45.03 -19.31
CA PRO A 41 -19.71 43.97 -18.31
C PRO A 41 -20.92 43.04 -18.46
N GLU A 42 -22.04 43.53 -19.01
CA GLU A 42 -23.24 42.73 -19.25
C GLU A 42 -23.06 41.76 -20.42
N GLU A 43 -22.12 42.02 -21.34
CA GLU A 43 -21.71 41.07 -22.39
C GLU A 43 -20.55 40.17 -21.92
N PHE A 44 -19.57 40.72 -21.20
CA PHE A 44 -18.35 40.02 -20.78
C PHE A 44 -18.61 38.90 -19.77
N VAL A 45 -19.36 39.17 -18.69
CA VAL A 45 -19.52 38.21 -17.59
C VAL A 45 -20.24 36.93 -18.03
N PRO A 46 -21.36 36.99 -18.79
CA PRO A 46 -22.00 35.79 -19.33
C PRO A 46 -21.10 35.00 -20.29
N TRP A 47 -20.31 35.69 -21.12
CA TRP A 47 -19.36 35.06 -22.03
C TRP A 47 -18.25 34.32 -21.26
N LEU A 48 -17.64 34.97 -20.26
CA LEU A 48 -16.58 34.39 -19.45
C LEU A 48 -17.09 33.13 -18.72
N HIS A 49 -18.33 33.16 -18.22
CA HIS A 49 -18.95 32.00 -17.61
C HIS A 49 -19.14 30.85 -18.60
N ALA A 50 -19.56 31.12 -19.83
CA ALA A 50 -19.68 30.10 -20.88
C ALA A 50 -18.31 29.52 -21.26
N ALA A 51 -17.29 30.37 -21.40
CA ALA A 51 -15.92 29.95 -21.70
C ALA A 51 -15.38 29.04 -20.57
N ILE A 52 -15.50 29.44 -19.30
CA ILE A 52 -15.05 28.63 -18.16
C ILE A 52 -15.79 27.29 -18.08
N ASN A 53 -17.08 27.24 -18.37
CA ASN A 53 -17.82 25.97 -18.41
C ASN A 53 -17.31 25.02 -19.50
N TYR A 54 -16.95 25.56 -20.67
CA TYR A 54 -16.27 24.78 -21.70
C TYR A 54 -14.89 24.30 -21.23
N GLY A 55 -14.10 25.20 -20.62
CA GLY A 55 -12.78 24.87 -20.03
C GLY A 55 -12.84 23.75 -18.97
N ASN A 56 -13.86 23.75 -18.12
CA ASN A 56 -14.09 22.67 -17.15
C ASN A 56 -14.36 21.30 -17.81
N SER A 57 -14.71 21.29 -19.10
CA SER A 57 -15.01 20.10 -19.90
C SER A 57 -13.93 19.80 -20.96
N THR A 58 -12.95 20.69 -21.15
CA THR A 58 -11.94 20.60 -22.20
C THR A 58 -10.61 21.13 -21.69
N GLN A 59 -9.72 20.20 -21.34
CA GLN A 59 -8.50 20.45 -20.56
C GLN A 59 -7.49 21.37 -21.26
N GLU A 60 -7.40 21.33 -22.58
CA GLU A 60 -6.40 22.12 -23.32
C GLU A 60 -6.82 23.59 -23.50
N PHE A 61 -8.11 23.90 -23.35
CA PHE A 61 -8.63 25.19 -23.77
C PHE A 61 -8.04 26.36 -22.96
N PHE A 62 -7.94 26.25 -21.64
CA PHE A 62 -7.31 27.27 -20.78
C PHE A 62 -5.89 26.92 -20.36
N TYR A 63 -5.24 25.95 -21.02
CA TYR A 63 -3.86 25.61 -20.71
C TYR A 63 -2.87 26.76 -20.99
N PRO A 64 -2.98 27.54 -22.09
CA PRO A 64 -2.14 28.71 -22.28
C PRO A 64 -2.69 29.97 -21.58
N THR A 65 -1.77 30.82 -21.11
CA THR A 65 -2.08 32.16 -20.59
C THR A 65 -2.31 33.18 -21.72
N SER A 66 -3.19 34.15 -21.49
CA SER A 66 -3.52 35.23 -22.43
C SER A 66 -3.59 36.56 -21.69
N ALA A 67 -2.58 37.42 -21.89
CA ALA A 67 -2.53 38.75 -21.30
C ALA A 67 -3.81 39.57 -21.56
N LYS A 68 -4.34 39.48 -22.78
CA LYS A 68 -5.58 40.20 -23.17
C LYS A 68 -6.79 39.76 -22.35
N LEU A 69 -6.92 38.46 -22.11
CA LEU A 69 -8.02 37.94 -21.28
C LEU A 69 -7.83 38.34 -19.82
N LEU A 70 -6.59 38.33 -19.31
CA LEU A 70 -6.29 38.79 -17.95
C LEU A 70 -6.64 40.28 -17.78
N ASP A 71 -6.23 41.14 -18.72
CA ASP A 71 -6.59 42.57 -18.73
C ASP A 71 -8.12 42.77 -18.74
N ALA A 72 -8.84 41.94 -19.49
CA ALA A 72 -10.30 41.99 -19.55
C ALA A 72 -10.97 41.56 -18.23
N ILE A 73 -10.42 40.55 -17.54
CA ILE A 73 -10.87 40.12 -16.21
C ILE A 73 -10.66 41.26 -15.20
N GLU A 74 -9.49 41.89 -15.22
CA GLU A 74 -9.17 43.02 -14.33
C GLU A 74 -10.06 44.24 -14.59
N TYR A 75 -10.27 44.60 -15.85
CA TYR A 75 -11.15 45.71 -16.25
C TYR A 75 -12.58 45.50 -15.71
N ASN A 76 -13.06 44.25 -15.72
CA ASN A 76 -14.40 43.88 -15.28
C ASN A 76 -14.48 43.44 -13.80
N ALA A 77 -13.44 43.67 -12.98
CA ALA A 77 -13.37 43.17 -11.61
C ALA A 77 -14.60 43.53 -10.76
N ASN A 78 -15.09 44.77 -10.84
CA ASN A 78 -16.28 45.20 -10.07
C ASN A 78 -17.55 44.42 -10.43
N ALA A 79 -17.70 43.98 -11.68
CA ALA A 79 -18.86 43.20 -12.13
C ALA A 79 -18.74 41.71 -11.78
N LEU A 80 -17.50 41.22 -11.63
CA LEU A 80 -17.16 39.86 -11.22
C LEU A 80 -17.18 39.67 -9.69
N ALA A 81 -16.97 40.75 -8.93
CA ALA A 81 -16.94 40.70 -7.48
C ALA A 81 -18.21 40.05 -6.89
N GLY A 82 -18.02 39.04 -6.03
CA GLY A 82 -19.08 38.28 -5.38
C GLY A 82 -19.81 37.28 -6.27
N ARG A 83 -19.44 37.13 -7.55
CA ARG A 83 -20.03 36.13 -8.46
C ARG A 83 -19.57 34.71 -8.13
N ALA A 84 -20.45 33.74 -8.32
CA ALA A 84 -20.15 32.32 -8.19
C ALA A 84 -19.77 31.75 -9.57
N ILE A 85 -18.48 31.56 -9.81
CA ILE A 85 -17.96 30.97 -11.05
C ILE A 85 -17.24 29.67 -10.70
N ARG A 86 -17.77 28.54 -11.16
CA ARG A 86 -17.21 27.22 -10.86
C ARG A 86 -16.01 26.92 -11.75
N LEU A 87 -14.87 26.59 -11.15
CA LEU A 87 -13.62 26.33 -11.87
C LEU A 87 -12.90 25.11 -11.29
N ARG A 88 -12.45 24.20 -12.17
CA ARG A 88 -11.57 23.06 -11.86
C ARG A 88 -10.13 23.47 -12.07
N ILE A 89 -9.42 23.83 -11.01
CA ILE A 89 -8.14 24.56 -11.09
C ILE A 89 -7.04 23.81 -11.88
N ASN A 90 -7.02 22.48 -11.82
CA ASN A 90 -6.08 21.63 -12.56
C ASN A 90 -6.32 21.59 -14.08
N PHE A 91 -7.37 22.23 -14.61
CA PHE A 91 -7.66 22.35 -16.05
C PHE A 91 -7.33 23.74 -16.61
N PHE A 92 -6.85 24.66 -15.77
CA PHE A 92 -6.64 26.05 -16.15
C PHE A 92 -5.21 26.47 -15.84
N HIS A 93 -4.64 27.32 -16.69
CA HIS A 93 -3.43 28.05 -16.37
C HIS A 93 -3.60 28.88 -15.09
N LEU A 94 -2.62 28.85 -14.18
CA LEU A 94 -2.74 29.45 -12.83
C LEU A 94 -2.98 30.96 -12.80
N ASP A 95 -2.63 31.69 -13.87
CA ASP A 95 -2.95 33.11 -14.01
C ASP A 95 -4.47 33.38 -13.95
N TYR A 96 -5.32 32.51 -14.50
CA TYR A 96 -6.76 32.73 -14.52
C TYR A 96 -7.44 32.62 -13.15
N PRO A 97 -7.26 31.54 -12.36
CA PRO A 97 -7.82 31.47 -11.03
C PRO A 97 -7.24 32.56 -10.11
N ASP A 98 -5.97 32.95 -10.27
CA ASP A 98 -5.41 34.09 -9.54
C ASP A 98 -6.12 35.41 -9.89
N ALA A 99 -6.31 35.71 -11.18
CA ALA A 99 -6.99 36.92 -11.64
C ALA A 99 -8.47 36.96 -11.22
N LEU A 100 -9.17 35.82 -11.26
CA LEU A 100 -10.57 35.72 -10.82
C LEU A 100 -10.70 35.95 -9.31
N LEU A 101 -9.78 35.42 -8.51
CA LEU A 101 -9.72 35.69 -7.07
C LEU A 101 -9.40 37.16 -6.79
N ALA A 102 -8.46 37.76 -7.53
CA ALA A 102 -8.16 39.18 -7.45
C ALA A 102 -9.37 40.07 -7.80
N ALA A 103 -10.19 39.63 -8.77
CA ALA A 103 -11.46 40.26 -9.14
C ALA A 103 -12.60 40.04 -8.13
N GLY A 104 -12.37 39.30 -7.04
CA GLY A 104 -13.35 39.09 -5.97
C GLY A 104 -14.39 38.01 -6.26
N VAL A 105 -14.15 37.09 -7.21
CA VAL A 105 -15.00 35.91 -7.45
C VAL A 105 -15.03 35.02 -6.20
N GLN A 106 -16.17 34.38 -5.93
CA GLN A 106 -16.34 33.54 -4.74
C GLN A 106 -15.37 32.35 -4.74
N GLN A 107 -14.43 32.37 -3.80
CA GLN A 107 -13.46 31.28 -3.56
C GLN A 107 -14.10 29.89 -3.36
N SER A 108 -15.35 29.84 -2.87
CA SER A 108 -16.08 28.60 -2.63
C SER A 108 -16.53 27.91 -3.91
N GLN A 109 -16.20 28.41 -5.10
CA GLN A 109 -16.51 27.79 -6.39
C GLN A 109 -15.29 27.25 -7.12
N ILE A 110 -14.08 27.56 -6.65
CA ILE A 110 -12.83 26.98 -7.17
C ILE A 110 -12.64 25.60 -6.54
N ARG A 111 -12.36 24.57 -7.33
CA ARG A 111 -12.24 23.17 -6.87
C ARG A 111 -11.03 22.53 -7.50
N PHE A 112 -10.42 21.61 -6.77
CA PHE A 112 -9.56 20.59 -7.34
C PHE A 112 -10.43 19.41 -7.76
N ASP A 113 -10.11 18.82 -8.91
CA ASP A 113 -10.69 17.54 -9.32
C ASP A 113 -9.70 16.43 -8.94
N PRO A 114 -10.01 15.59 -7.93
CA PRO A 114 -9.09 14.57 -7.43
C PRO A 114 -8.85 13.43 -8.42
N SER A 115 -9.71 13.29 -9.44
CA SER A 115 -9.54 12.26 -10.47
C SER A 115 -8.37 12.52 -11.41
N TRP A 116 -7.74 13.71 -11.33
CA TRP A 116 -6.74 14.16 -12.30
C TRP A 116 -5.60 14.95 -11.66
N LEU A 117 -4.42 14.33 -11.58
CA LEU A 117 -3.18 14.89 -11.06
C LEU A 117 -2.26 15.38 -12.21
N HIS A 118 -2.70 16.36 -13.00
CA HIS A 118 -1.81 17.02 -13.96
C HIS A 118 -0.86 17.97 -13.21
N PRO A 119 0.43 18.11 -13.61
CA PRO A 119 1.30 19.13 -13.06
C PRO A 119 0.73 20.53 -13.31
N VAL A 120 0.28 21.17 -12.24
CA VAL A 120 -0.48 22.43 -12.28
C VAL A 120 0.42 23.64 -12.58
N PHE A 121 1.72 23.53 -12.32
CA PHE A 121 2.68 24.63 -12.47
C PHE A 121 3.39 24.67 -13.84
N ASP A 122 3.32 23.63 -14.66
CA ASP A 122 4.12 23.54 -15.90
C ASP A 122 3.82 24.69 -16.88
N GLY A 123 2.54 24.96 -17.11
CA GLY A 123 2.11 26.09 -17.95
C GLY A 123 2.61 27.42 -17.40
N TRP A 124 2.45 27.64 -16.09
CA TRP A 124 2.83 28.88 -15.41
C TRP A 124 4.35 29.10 -15.41
N ILE A 125 5.13 28.04 -15.23
CA ILE A 125 6.59 28.06 -15.33
C ILE A 125 7.02 28.46 -16.75
N ALA A 126 6.41 27.85 -17.77
CA ALA A 126 6.76 28.11 -19.16
C ALA A 126 6.46 29.56 -19.56
N GLN A 127 5.31 30.08 -19.14
CA GLN A 127 4.91 31.47 -19.39
C GLN A 127 3.86 31.91 -18.37
N HIS A 128 4.09 33.04 -17.71
CA HIS A 128 3.10 33.64 -16.80
C HIS A 128 3.07 35.16 -16.93
N HIS A 129 1.92 35.74 -16.53
CA HIS A 129 1.73 37.18 -16.41
C HIS A 129 1.44 37.60 -14.97
N ARG A 130 1.28 36.66 -14.03
CA ARG A 130 0.91 36.93 -12.64
C ARG A 130 1.82 36.22 -11.65
N ASP A 131 1.94 36.79 -10.46
CA ASP A 131 2.77 36.29 -9.35
C ASP A 131 2.04 35.34 -8.39
N LEU A 132 0.79 34.99 -8.69
CA LEU A 132 -0.08 34.09 -7.93
C LEU A 132 -0.45 34.57 -6.51
N GLY A 133 -0.30 35.86 -6.21
CA GLY A 133 -0.52 36.40 -4.87
C GLY A 133 -1.93 36.15 -4.30
N CYS A 134 -2.97 36.31 -5.11
CA CYS A 134 -4.36 36.12 -4.64
C CYS A 134 -4.71 34.64 -4.50
N LEU A 135 -4.17 33.80 -5.39
CA LEU A 135 -4.34 32.36 -5.37
C LEU A 135 -3.69 31.73 -4.14
N LEU A 136 -2.43 32.06 -3.89
CA LEU A 136 -1.63 31.49 -2.79
C LEU A 136 -2.01 32.04 -1.42
N SER A 137 -2.69 33.19 -1.36
CA SER A 137 -3.27 33.72 -0.12
C SER A 137 -4.50 32.93 0.33
N ASN A 138 -5.10 32.12 -0.55
CA ASN A 138 -6.21 31.25 -0.20
C ASN A 138 -5.71 29.97 0.48
N GLU A 139 -5.91 29.83 1.78
CA GLU A 139 -5.41 28.71 2.59
C GLU A 139 -5.78 27.33 2.01
N ARG A 140 -7.06 27.12 1.68
CA ARG A 140 -7.54 25.85 1.11
C ARG A 140 -6.88 25.53 -0.23
N ILE A 141 -6.78 26.51 -1.13
CA ILE A 141 -6.15 26.28 -2.45
C ILE A 141 -4.65 26.05 -2.29
N ARG A 142 -4.00 26.82 -1.41
CA ARG A 142 -2.58 26.67 -1.11
C ARG A 142 -2.28 25.27 -0.58
N GLU A 143 -3.04 24.77 0.38
CA GLU A 143 -2.89 23.40 0.92
C GLU A 143 -3.00 22.33 -0.18
N GLU A 144 -4.00 22.44 -1.06
CA GLU A 144 -4.18 21.51 -2.17
C GLU A 144 -3.04 21.59 -3.19
N LEU A 145 -2.56 22.79 -3.52
CA LEU A 145 -1.36 22.96 -4.36
C LEU A 145 -0.12 22.37 -3.69
N SER A 146 0.01 22.53 -2.37
CA SER A 146 1.13 21.98 -1.60
C SER A 146 1.15 20.45 -1.59
N ARG A 147 0.00 19.80 -1.38
CA ARG A 147 -0.11 18.33 -1.40
C ARG A 147 0.28 17.71 -2.74
N ASN A 148 0.05 18.45 -3.82
CA ASN A 148 0.31 18.00 -5.19
C ASN A 148 1.59 18.63 -5.79
N PHE A 149 2.40 19.30 -4.98
CA PHE A 149 3.59 19.99 -5.45
C PHE A 149 4.72 19.01 -5.78
N ARG A 150 5.33 19.22 -6.95
CA ARG A 150 6.44 18.41 -7.47
C ARG A 150 7.75 19.20 -7.42
N PHE A 151 8.70 18.75 -6.61
CA PHE A 151 9.99 19.43 -6.46
C PHE A 151 10.86 19.43 -7.71
N ASP A 152 10.69 18.43 -8.58
CA ASP A 152 11.42 18.39 -9.84
C ASP A 152 11.09 19.57 -10.76
N LEU A 153 9.92 20.19 -10.60
CA LEU A 153 9.54 21.42 -11.32
C LEU A 153 10.40 22.63 -10.93
N VAL A 154 10.92 22.65 -9.70
CA VAL A 154 11.77 23.75 -9.22
C VAL A 154 13.14 23.69 -9.89
N ILE A 155 13.63 22.50 -10.19
CA ILE A 155 14.95 22.33 -10.81
C ILE A 155 14.92 22.83 -12.25
N GLY A 156 15.78 23.80 -12.54
CA GLY A 156 15.81 24.49 -13.84
C GLY A 156 14.84 25.68 -13.96
N ASN A 157 13.86 25.83 -13.05
CA ASN A 157 12.84 26.89 -13.10
C ASN A 157 12.73 27.72 -11.81
N VAL A 158 13.64 27.54 -10.86
CA VAL A 158 13.57 28.20 -9.56
C VAL A 158 13.50 29.73 -9.66
N ASP A 159 14.06 30.34 -10.71
CA ASP A 159 13.96 31.79 -10.92
C ASP A 159 12.50 32.26 -11.10
N ALA A 160 11.62 31.44 -11.71
CA ALA A 160 10.20 31.75 -11.81
C ALA A 160 9.55 31.82 -10.42
N PHE A 161 9.89 30.88 -9.53
CA PHE A 161 9.37 30.86 -8.17
C PHE A 161 9.99 31.92 -7.25
N LEU A 162 11.25 32.30 -7.45
CA LEU A 162 11.93 33.31 -6.62
C LEU A 162 11.69 34.74 -7.08
N GLY A 163 11.17 34.92 -8.30
CA GLY A 163 10.94 36.21 -8.94
C GLY A 163 9.93 37.09 -8.21
N ALA A 164 9.00 36.51 -7.44
CA ALA A 164 7.99 37.25 -6.70
C ALA A 164 7.86 36.79 -5.25
N THR A 165 7.37 37.69 -4.38
CA THR A 165 7.18 37.41 -2.95
C THR A 165 6.19 36.26 -2.69
N PRO A 166 4.99 36.21 -3.32
CA PRO A 166 4.02 35.17 -2.99
C PRO A 166 4.49 33.75 -3.32
N THR A 167 5.13 33.56 -4.47
CA THR A 167 5.68 32.27 -4.91
C THR A 167 6.90 31.86 -4.10
N ARG A 168 7.72 32.82 -3.66
CA ARG A 168 8.82 32.58 -2.72
C ARG A 168 8.31 32.13 -1.35
N GLU A 169 7.30 32.81 -0.82
CA GLU A 169 6.66 32.43 0.46
C GLU A 169 5.99 31.05 0.35
N PHE A 170 5.37 30.75 -0.79
CA PHE A 170 4.85 29.41 -1.07
C PHE A 170 5.96 28.36 -1.05
N LEU A 171 7.07 28.54 -1.78
CA LEU A 171 8.21 27.62 -1.70
C LEU A 171 8.73 27.46 -0.26
N SER A 172 8.79 28.55 0.51
CA SER A 172 9.17 28.49 1.93
C SER A 172 8.20 27.60 2.73
N SER A 173 6.89 27.73 2.50
CA SER A 173 5.87 26.90 3.17
C SER A 173 5.95 25.43 2.77
N ILE A 174 6.33 25.13 1.53
CA ILE A 174 6.58 23.76 1.07
C ILE A 174 7.81 23.17 1.79
N LEU A 175 8.88 23.96 1.98
CA LEU A 175 10.04 23.53 2.76
C LEU A 175 9.67 23.28 4.23
N GLU A 176 8.80 24.10 4.83
CA GLU A 176 8.28 23.85 6.17
C GLU A 176 7.49 22.53 6.24
N TRP A 177 6.63 22.26 5.25
CA TRP A 177 5.92 20.97 5.16
C TRP A 177 6.90 19.79 5.06
N TRP A 178 7.94 19.89 4.22
CA TRP A 178 8.97 18.86 4.12
C TRP A 178 9.77 18.69 5.41
N ARG A 179 10.02 19.77 6.15
CA ARG A 179 10.66 19.71 7.47
C ARG A 179 9.84 18.89 8.45
N ASP A 180 8.52 19.06 8.45
CA ASP A 180 7.63 18.29 9.31
C ASP A 180 7.54 16.83 8.83
N ARG A 181 7.35 16.62 7.52
CA ARG A 181 7.32 15.30 6.86
C ARG A 181 8.62 14.50 7.08
N ARG A 182 9.78 15.17 7.14
CA ARG A 182 11.08 14.53 7.39
C ARG A 182 11.05 13.70 8.67
N ARG A 183 10.37 14.15 9.73
CA ARG A 183 10.31 13.42 11.02
C ARG A 183 9.56 12.09 10.89
N GLU A 184 8.64 11.98 9.95
CA GLU A 184 7.85 10.77 9.68
C GLU A 184 8.64 9.72 8.89
N LEU A 185 9.75 10.11 8.24
CA LEU A 185 10.64 9.17 7.53
C LEU A 185 11.47 8.33 8.50
N THR A 186 11.75 8.88 9.69
CA THR A 186 12.67 8.26 10.66
C THR A 186 12.16 6.87 11.05
N GLY A 187 12.99 5.85 10.83
CA GLY A 187 12.68 4.45 11.11
C GLY A 187 12.15 3.65 9.92
N PHE A 188 11.75 4.28 8.81
CA PHE A 188 11.08 3.58 7.71
C PHE A 188 11.88 3.67 6.41
N LEU A 189 12.55 2.57 6.04
CA LEU A 189 13.41 2.51 4.84
C LEU A 189 12.65 2.83 3.54
N GLY A 190 11.42 2.33 3.40
CA GLY A 190 10.59 2.61 2.23
C GLY A 190 10.24 4.09 2.08
N GLU A 191 9.96 4.77 3.21
CA GLU A 191 9.66 6.20 3.22
C GLU A 191 10.89 7.03 2.84
N TRP A 192 12.07 6.63 3.32
CA TRP A 192 13.35 7.20 2.87
C TRP A 192 13.56 7.03 1.37
N ALA A 193 13.35 5.82 0.84
CA ALA A 193 13.50 5.54 -0.58
C ALA A 193 12.54 6.37 -1.44
N ALA A 194 11.30 6.56 -1.00
CA ALA A 194 10.31 7.40 -1.68
C ALA A 194 10.71 8.89 -1.66
N ALA A 195 11.27 9.37 -0.54
CA ALA A 195 11.69 10.76 -0.38
C ALA A 195 13.01 11.11 -1.09
N GLU A 196 13.87 10.12 -1.33
CA GLU A 196 15.25 10.26 -1.82
C GLU A 196 15.39 11.18 -3.04
N SER A 197 14.49 11.04 -4.02
CA SER A 197 14.50 11.88 -5.21
C SER A 197 14.32 13.35 -4.86
N THR A 198 13.36 13.67 -3.98
CA THR A 198 13.09 15.04 -3.56
C THR A 198 14.22 15.61 -2.69
N LEU A 199 14.77 14.81 -1.78
CA LEU A 199 15.89 15.24 -0.94
C LEU A 199 17.13 15.61 -1.77
N LYS A 200 17.43 14.84 -2.83
CA LYS A 200 18.50 15.17 -3.78
C LYS A 200 18.25 16.49 -4.51
N LEU A 201 17.02 16.76 -4.93
CA LEU A 201 16.66 18.02 -5.59
C LEU A 201 16.82 19.21 -4.63
N ILE A 202 16.37 19.07 -3.37
CA ILE A 202 16.53 20.10 -2.33
C ILE A 202 18.01 20.37 -2.06
N ALA A 203 18.84 19.32 -1.97
CA ALA A 203 20.28 19.45 -1.77
C ALA A 203 21.01 20.10 -2.95
N ALA A 204 20.53 19.88 -4.19
CA ALA A 204 21.15 20.36 -5.41
C ALA A 204 20.89 21.85 -5.72
N GLU A 205 19.92 22.50 -5.08
CA GLU A 205 19.57 23.91 -5.33
C GLU A 205 19.88 24.80 -4.11
N PRO A 206 21.07 25.45 -4.07
CA PRO A 206 21.50 26.27 -2.93
C PRO A 206 20.56 27.44 -2.61
N ARG A 207 19.84 27.99 -3.60
CA ARG A 207 18.93 29.12 -3.39
C ARG A 207 17.75 28.75 -2.50
N LEU A 208 17.35 27.48 -2.42
CA LEU A 208 16.34 27.03 -1.44
C LEU A 208 16.78 27.27 0.00
N ARG A 209 18.09 27.13 0.27
CA ARG A 209 18.67 27.41 1.58
C ARG A 209 18.65 28.90 1.93
N GLU A 210 18.67 29.78 0.93
CA GLU A 210 18.55 31.23 1.14
C GLU A 210 17.13 31.62 1.54
N ILE A 211 16.11 30.90 1.05
CA ILE A 211 14.70 31.12 1.39
C ILE A 211 14.41 30.67 2.83
N ASN A 212 14.79 29.44 3.16
CA ASN A 212 14.52 28.85 4.47
C ASN A 212 15.70 27.99 4.93
N PRO A 213 16.74 28.62 5.53
CA PRO A 213 17.97 27.92 5.88
C PRO A 213 17.75 26.86 6.96
N GLN A 214 16.84 27.12 7.91
CA GLN A 214 16.55 26.18 8.98
C GLN A 214 15.84 24.94 8.46
N ALA A 215 14.78 25.10 7.66
CA ALA A 215 14.06 23.96 7.10
C ALA A 215 14.96 23.09 6.23
N VAL A 216 15.77 23.68 5.34
CA VAL A 216 16.68 22.91 4.47
C VAL A 216 17.73 22.13 5.28
N VAL A 217 18.27 22.71 6.36
CA VAL A 217 19.19 21.99 7.26
C VAL A 217 18.50 20.79 7.89
N GLU A 218 17.30 20.95 8.43
CA GLU A 218 16.57 19.88 9.12
C GLU A 218 16.09 18.78 8.15
N ILE A 219 15.61 19.15 6.94
CA ILE A 219 15.21 18.20 5.89
C ILE A 219 16.36 17.27 5.50
N LEU A 220 17.55 17.84 5.29
CA LEU A 220 18.73 17.11 4.82
C LEU A 220 19.53 16.48 5.96
N HIS A 221 19.07 16.58 7.21
CA HIS A 221 19.74 15.97 8.35
C HIS A 221 19.20 14.57 8.62
N CYS A 222 20.11 13.62 8.85
CA CYS A 222 19.79 12.29 9.38
C CYS A 222 20.82 11.89 10.44
N ASP A 223 20.38 11.75 11.69
CA ASP A 223 21.19 11.16 12.76
C ASP A 223 21.07 9.63 12.69
N ALA A 224 22.17 8.95 12.38
CA ALA A 224 22.21 7.50 12.24
C ALA A 224 21.79 6.76 13.53
N ALA A 225 22.10 7.32 14.70
CA ALA A 225 21.73 6.71 15.97
C ALA A 225 20.24 6.90 16.28
N GLU A 226 19.65 8.05 15.92
CA GLU A 226 18.20 8.25 16.02
C GLU A 226 17.45 7.29 15.08
N GLU A 227 17.91 7.17 13.84
CA GLU A 227 17.36 6.25 12.84
C GLU A 227 17.47 4.79 13.31
N LEU A 228 18.64 4.36 13.80
CA LEU A 228 18.83 3.03 14.34
C LEU A 228 17.90 2.79 15.54
N ALA A 229 17.85 3.71 16.48
CA ALA A 229 16.97 3.58 17.64
C ALA A 229 15.49 3.48 17.21
N ALA A 230 15.06 4.26 16.21
CA ALA A 230 13.71 4.18 15.67
C ALA A 230 13.43 2.84 14.98
N ARG A 231 14.33 2.34 14.12
CA ARG A 231 14.21 1.02 13.48
C ARG A 231 14.21 -0.12 14.47
N LEU A 232 15.10 -0.07 15.47
CA LEU A 232 15.06 -1.00 16.59
C LEU A 232 13.74 -0.88 17.36
N ARG A 233 13.12 0.30 17.47
CA ARG A 233 11.80 0.47 18.06
C ARG A 233 10.62 0.07 17.14
N LEU A 234 10.84 -0.13 15.85
CA LEU A 234 9.85 -0.76 14.97
C LEU A 234 9.95 -2.27 15.01
N GLY A 235 11.17 -2.78 15.21
CA GLY A 235 11.46 -4.20 15.34
C GLY A 235 11.68 -4.88 14.01
N THR A 236 11.87 -6.19 14.07
CA THR A 236 12.23 -6.98 12.88
C THR A 236 11.62 -8.38 12.95
N LEU A 237 11.28 -8.96 11.80
CA LEU A 237 10.60 -10.26 11.73
C LEU A 237 11.37 -11.37 12.45
N VAL A 238 12.71 -11.33 12.47
CA VAL A 238 13.54 -12.33 13.17
C VAL A 238 13.55 -12.19 14.70
N GLU A 239 12.80 -11.25 15.28
CA GLU A 239 12.37 -11.34 16.68
C GLU A 239 11.49 -12.58 16.91
N PHE A 240 10.92 -13.15 15.84
CA PHE A 240 10.37 -14.49 15.81
C PHE A 240 11.37 -15.57 15.35
N THR A 241 11.04 -16.81 15.65
CA THR A 241 11.74 -18.00 15.20
C THR A 241 10.76 -19.13 14.90
N TRP A 242 11.14 -19.96 13.95
CA TRP A 242 10.59 -21.28 13.73
C TRP A 242 11.75 -22.21 13.35
N PRO A 243 12.41 -22.84 14.35
CA PRO A 243 13.69 -23.53 14.13
C PRO A 243 13.67 -24.60 13.04
N ALA A 244 12.63 -25.45 13.01
CA ALA A 244 12.50 -26.50 12.00
C ALA A 244 12.39 -25.92 10.57
N PHE A 245 11.60 -24.87 10.37
CA PHE A 245 11.49 -24.19 9.08
C PHE A 245 12.80 -23.49 8.72
N GLU A 246 13.39 -22.72 9.64
CA GLU A 246 14.63 -21.98 9.37
C GLU A 246 15.78 -22.91 8.94
N GLN A 247 15.95 -24.04 9.63
CA GLN A 247 16.99 -25.03 9.31
C GLN A 247 16.70 -25.77 8.00
N GLY A 248 15.45 -26.17 7.77
CA GLY A 248 15.08 -26.95 6.57
C GLY A 248 15.02 -26.10 5.30
N ALA A 249 14.44 -24.91 5.40
CA ALA A 249 14.13 -24.06 4.26
C ALA A 249 15.34 -23.27 3.73
N VAL A 250 16.34 -22.92 4.55
CA VAL A 250 17.57 -22.22 4.10
C VAL A 250 18.30 -22.99 2.98
N SER A 251 18.29 -24.32 3.02
CA SER A 251 18.92 -25.13 1.95
C SER A 251 18.14 -25.14 0.63
N LEU A 252 16.86 -24.78 0.68
CA LEU A 252 15.94 -24.79 -0.46
C LEU A 252 15.84 -23.37 -1.06
N ILE A 253 15.63 -22.38 -0.20
CA ILE A 253 15.47 -20.97 -0.52
C ILE A 253 16.88 -20.37 -0.67
N GLY A 254 17.46 -20.48 -1.87
CA GLY A 254 18.85 -20.06 -2.14
C GLY A 254 19.33 -20.31 -3.58
N THR A 255 19.73 -19.20 -4.23
CA THR A 255 20.44 -18.92 -5.50
C THR A 255 20.40 -19.95 -6.64
N ASN A 256 19.50 -19.70 -7.61
CA ASN A 256 19.51 -19.99 -9.07
C ASN A 256 18.20 -20.57 -9.59
N GLU A 257 17.43 -21.25 -8.74
CA GLU A 257 16.02 -21.63 -9.00
C GLU A 257 15.19 -21.12 -7.82
N THR A 258 14.10 -20.39 -8.09
CA THR A 258 13.22 -19.84 -7.06
C THR A 258 12.47 -20.98 -6.39
N ALA A 259 12.79 -21.23 -5.12
CA ALA A 259 12.00 -22.14 -4.30
C ALA A 259 10.61 -21.53 -4.08
N GLN A 260 9.57 -22.37 -4.15
CA GLN A 260 8.19 -21.94 -3.98
C GLN A 260 7.75 -22.23 -2.55
N VAL A 261 7.19 -21.21 -1.89
CA VAL A 261 6.61 -21.35 -0.54
C VAL A 261 5.10 -21.23 -0.65
N GLY A 262 4.41 -22.28 -0.22
CA GLY A 262 2.95 -22.42 -0.25
C GLY A 262 2.36 -22.55 1.15
N GLU A 263 1.09 -22.18 1.29
CA GLU A 263 0.34 -22.27 2.55
C GLU A 263 -0.63 -23.47 2.57
N ALA A 264 -0.73 -24.15 3.71
CA ALA A 264 -1.65 -25.27 3.91
C ALA A 264 -1.89 -25.49 5.41
N PHE A 265 -2.57 -24.57 6.10
CA PHE A 265 -2.67 -24.58 7.57
C PHE A 265 -2.96 -25.99 8.16
N PRO A 266 -2.23 -26.41 9.21
CA PRO A 266 -1.15 -25.68 9.90
C PRO A 266 0.21 -25.78 9.18
N TYR A 267 0.28 -26.48 8.06
CA TYR A 267 1.52 -26.70 7.32
C TYR A 267 1.93 -25.50 6.46
N VAL A 268 3.23 -25.39 6.27
CA VAL A 268 3.85 -24.58 5.21
C VAL A 268 4.66 -25.52 4.31
N SER A 269 4.49 -25.37 2.99
CA SER A 269 5.21 -26.18 2.01
C SER A 269 6.34 -25.40 1.37
N VAL A 270 7.50 -26.02 1.18
CA VAL A 270 8.61 -25.48 0.39
C VAL A 270 8.96 -26.47 -0.72
N ARG A 271 8.88 -26.03 -1.98
CA ARG A 271 9.26 -26.81 -3.15
C ARG A 271 10.52 -26.24 -3.80
N LYS A 272 11.47 -27.12 -4.13
CA LYS A 272 12.59 -26.81 -5.04
C LYS A 272 12.75 -27.94 -6.04
N GLY A 273 12.49 -27.65 -7.33
CA GLY A 273 12.41 -28.66 -8.37
C GLY A 273 11.39 -29.75 -8.02
N LYS A 274 11.85 -31.00 -7.86
CA LYS A 274 11.02 -32.15 -7.48
C LYS A 274 10.91 -32.38 -5.98
N LYS A 275 11.73 -31.71 -5.17
CA LYS A 275 11.69 -31.89 -3.71
C LYS A 275 10.60 -31.00 -3.14
N LEU A 276 9.68 -31.60 -2.40
CA LEU A 276 8.62 -30.92 -1.65
C LEU A 276 8.81 -31.23 -0.16
N VAL A 277 8.82 -30.20 0.68
CA VAL A 277 8.96 -30.35 2.14
C VAL A 277 7.80 -29.64 2.82
N LEU A 278 7.09 -30.33 3.72
CA LEU A 278 6.00 -29.78 4.53
C LEU A 278 6.47 -29.62 5.98
N PHE A 279 6.22 -28.46 6.57
CA PHE A 279 6.61 -28.11 7.94
C PHE A 279 5.37 -27.85 8.80
N ASP A 280 5.29 -28.44 9.98
CA ASP A 280 4.26 -28.16 11.02
C ASP A 280 4.88 -28.31 12.41
N GLY A 281 5.04 -27.19 13.13
CA GLY A 281 5.81 -27.13 14.37
C GLY A 281 7.21 -27.72 14.18
N GLU A 282 7.59 -28.69 15.01
CA GLU A 282 8.87 -29.39 14.89
C GLU A 282 8.84 -30.56 13.88
N THR A 283 7.68 -30.88 13.31
CA THR A 283 7.51 -31.99 12.37
C THR A 283 7.82 -31.54 10.95
N THR A 284 8.63 -32.34 10.25
CA THR A 284 8.97 -32.12 8.84
C THR A 284 8.71 -33.39 8.04
N ARG A 285 7.96 -33.28 6.94
CA ARG A 285 7.73 -34.37 5.98
C ARG A 285 8.35 -34.01 4.64
N SER A 286 9.15 -34.90 4.07
CA SER A 286 9.78 -34.69 2.76
C SER A 286 9.23 -35.67 1.74
N PHE A 287 8.93 -35.16 0.56
CA PHE A 287 8.39 -35.90 -0.58
C PHE A 287 9.21 -35.59 -1.82
N LEU A 288 9.13 -36.51 -2.77
CA LEU A 288 9.64 -36.32 -4.12
C LEU A 288 8.47 -36.36 -5.08
N ILE A 289 8.28 -35.30 -5.85
CA ILE A 289 7.34 -35.28 -6.98
C ILE A 289 7.87 -36.29 -8.01
N PRO A 290 7.12 -37.38 -8.32
CA PRO A 290 7.60 -38.44 -9.18
C PRO A 290 7.92 -37.96 -10.60
N ASP A 291 8.82 -38.68 -11.30
CA ASP A 291 9.16 -38.39 -12.70
C ASP A 291 7.97 -38.58 -13.66
N THR A 292 6.95 -39.32 -13.22
CA THR A 292 5.69 -39.54 -13.93
C THR A 292 4.70 -38.39 -13.77
N ALA A 293 4.99 -37.41 -12.90
CA ALA A 293 4.17 -36.23 -12.77
C ALA A 293 4.17 -35.39 -14.06
N PRO A 294 3.07 -34.69 -14.36
CA PRO A 294 3.05 -33.69 -15.41
C PRO A 294 4.08 -32.57 -15.13
N PRO A 295 4.44 -31.78 -16.15
CA PRO A 295 5.35 -30.66 -15.97
C PRO A 295 4.68 -29.55 -15.15
N ILE A 296 5.25 -29.23 -13.98
CA ILE A 296 4.68 -28.28 -13.02
C ILE A 296 5.49 -26.98 -12.99
N ALA A 297 4.83 -25.86 -13.31
CA ALA A 297 5.41 -24.52 -13.16
C ALA A 297 5.42 -24.12 -11.69
N VAL A 298 4.24 -24.00 -11.08
CA VAL A 298 4.06 -23.51 -9.70
C VAL A 298 3.24 -24.50 -8.89
N VAL A 299 3.65 -24.79 -7.66
CA VAL A 299 2.79 -25.43 -6.65
C VAL A 299 2.24 -24.34 -5.75
N TRP A 300 0.92 -24.28 -5.62
CA TRP A 300 0.19 -23.29 -4.82
C TRP A 300 0.04 -23.79 -3.38
N PRO A 301 -1.01 -24.54 -2.97
CA PRO A 301 -0.95 -25.31 -1.74
C PRO A 301 -0.58 -26.79 -1.96
N ALA A 302 0.03 -27.38 -0.94
CA ALA A 302 0.22 -28.82 -0.81
C ALA A 302 -0.37 -29.30 0.51
N PHE A 303 -1.43 -30.09 0.44
CA PHE A 303 -2.21 -30.54 1.59
C PHE A 303 -1.86 -31.97 1.97
N PRO A 304 -1.28 -32.21 3.16
CA PRO A 304 -1.11 -33.56 3.68
C PRO A 304 -2.46 -34.10 4.17
N ILE A 305 -3.01 -35.08 3.46
CA ILE A 305 -4.28 -35.75 3.80
C ILE A 305 -3.96 -37.23 4.00
N ASP A 306 -4.22 -37.73 5.21
CA ASP A 306 -3.83 -39.08 5.62
C ASP A 306 -2.33 -39.34 5.34
N ASP A 307 -2.03 -40.42 4.60
CA ASP A 307 -0.67 -40.82 4.23
C ASP A 307 -0.20 -40.26 2.87
N ASP A 308 -1.02 -39.46 2.18
CA ASP A 308 -0.72 -38.88 0.87
C ASP A 308 -0.69 -37.33 0.91
N VAL A 309 -0.39 -36.71 -0.22
CA VAL A 309 -0.38 -35.27 -0.41
C VAL A 309 -1.16 -34.91 -1.66
N LEU A 310 -2.18 -34.09 -1.50
CA LEU A 310 -2.85 -33.43 -2.61
C LEU A 310 -2.11 -32.13 -2.91
N ILE A 311 -1.75 -31.91 -4.16
CA ILE A 311 -1.16 -30.64 -4.60
C ILE A 311 -2.07 -29.95 -5.61
N ILE A 312 -2.17 -28.63 -5.51
CA ILE A 312 -2.76 -27.77 -6.53
C ILE A 312 -1.61 -27.01 -7.19
N TYR A 313 -1.60 -26.97 -8.52
CA TYR A 313 -0.45 -26.49 -9.27
C TYR A 313 -0.85 -25.86 -10.61
N GLU A 314 0.04 -25.04 -11.17
CA GLU A 314 -0.04 -24.51 -12.53
C GLU A 314 0.80 -25.40 -13.46
N ASN A 315 0.19 -25.85 -14.55
CA ASN A 315 0.88 -26.65 -15.56
C ASN A 315 1.93 -25.81 -16.29
N ALA A 316 3.13 -26.35 -16.52
CA ALA A 316 4.20 -25.62 -17.22
C ALA A 316 4.06 -25.61 -18.74
N GLU A 317 3.12 -26.39 -19.29
CA GLU A 317 2.83 -26.44 -20.72
C GLU A 317 1.55 -25.66 -21.06
N PRO A 318 1.50 -24.97 -22.21
CA PRO A 318 0.28 -24.29 -22.66
C PRO A 318 -0.93 -25.25 -22.67
N PRO A 319 -2.10 -24.80 -22.18
CA PRO A 319 -2.46 -23.40 -21.94
C PRO A 319 -2.11 -22.85 -20.54
N TYR A 320 -1.27 -23.53 -19.74
CA TYR A 320 -0.92 -23.17 -18.36
C TYR A 320 -2.10 -23.27 -17.40
N ASP A 321 -2.89 -24.34 -17.56
CA ASP A 321 -4.06 -24.58 -16.72
C ASP A 321 -3.69 -24.79 -15.24
N TYR A 322 -4.61 -24.40 -14.36
CA TYR A 322 -4.56 -24.79 -12.95
C TYR A 322 -5.13 -26.20 -12.81
N GLU A 323 -4.36 -27.09 -12.20
CA GLU A 323 -4.66 -28.50 -12.04
C GLU A 323 -4.42 -28.93 -10.60
N TRP A 324 -4.96 -30.09 -10.23
CA TRP A 324 -4.67 -30.73 -8.95
C TRP A 324 -4.41 -32.21 -9.15
N MET A 325 -3.63 -32.81 -8.25
CA MET A 325 -3.34 -34.25 -8.26
C MET A 325 -2.94 -34.76 -6.89
N TRP A 326 -3.05 -36.07 -6.70
CA TRP A 326 -2.44 -36.79 -5.59
C TRP A 326 -1.01 -37.20 -5.96
N LEU A 327 -0.06 -37.05 -5.02
CA LEU A 327 1.33 -37.42 -5.28
C LEU A 327 1.51 -38.93 -5.48
N SER A 328 0.62 -39.77 -4.96
CA SER A 328 0.72 -41.23 -5.08
C SER A 328 0.41 -41.76 -6.48
N ASP A 329 -0.47 -41.11 -7.25
CA ASP A 329 -0.89 -41.56 -8.58
C ASP A 329 -0.49 -40.64 -9.74
N CYS A 330 -0.14 -39.38 -9.44
CA CYS A 330 0.24 -38.35 -10.41
C CYS A 330 -0.79 -38.12 -11.53
N GLN A 331 -2.08 -38.38 -11.29
CA GLN A 331 -3.11 -38.13 -12.29
C GLN A 331 -3.54 -36.65 -12.25
N PRO A 332 -3.34 -35.87 -13.32
CA PRO A 332 -3.77 -34.47 -13.37
C PRO A 332 -5.28 -34.37 -13.52
N HIS A 333 -5.89 -33.48 -12.73
CA HIS A 333 -7.28 -33.10 -12.84
C HIS A 333 -7.39 -31.59 -13.01
N LEU A 334 -8.10 -31.15 -14.05
CA LEU A 334 -8.33 -29.74 -14.33
C LEU A 334 -9.15 -29.09 -13.19
N MET A 335 -8.75 -27.89 -12.77
CA MET A 335 -9.56 -27.08 -11.86
C MET A 335 -10.77 -26.50 -12.59
N PRO A 336 -11.96 -26.44 -11.95
CA PRO A 336 -13.11 -25.73 -12.49
C PRO A 336 -12.79 -24.25 -12.78
N ASP A 337 -13.31 -23.71 -13.88
CA ASP A 337 -13.14 -22.30 -14.25
C ASP A 337 -13.54 -21.36 -13.10
N GLY A 338 -12.68 -20.39 -12.79
CA GLY A 338 -12.93 -19.38 -11.74
C GLY A 338 -12.80 -19.88 -10.28
N SER A 339 -12.48 -21.16 -10.06
CA SER A 339 -12.34 -21.73 -8.71
C SER A 339 -10.95 -21.55 -8.09
N PHE A 340 -9.94 -21.17 -8.89
CA PHE A 340 -8.57 -21.02 -8.40
C PHE A 340 -8.45 -19.91 -7.34
N ASP A 341 -9.18 -18.81 -7.50
CA ASP A 341 -9.20 -17.72 -6.51
C ASP A 341 -9.77 -18.16 -5.15
N ALA A 342 -10.48 -19.29 -5.11
CA ALA A 342 -11.00 -19.94 -3.91
C ALA A 342 -10.03 -20.98 -3.29
N VAL A 343 -8.75 -20.97 -3.68
CA VAL A 343 -7.70 -21.84 -3.14
C VAL A 343 -6.95 -21.19 -1.98
N SER A 344 -6.82 -19.86 -1.97
CA SER A 344 -6.17 -19.12 -0.89
C SER A 344 -6.99 -19.25 0.40
N PHE A 345 -6.33 -19.47 1.54
CA PHE A 345 -7.00 -19.74 2.84
C PHE A 345 -7.96 -20.95 2.88
N ASN A 346 -7.98 -21.78 1.83
CA ASN A 346 -8.74 -23.03 1.80
C ASN A 346 -7.92 -24.16 2.45
N TYR A 347 -7.88 -24.17 3.78
CA TYR A 347 -7.14 -25.20 4.50
C TYR A 347 -7.99 -26.46 4.63
N PRO A 348 -7.46 -27.69 4.73
CA PRO A 348 -8.27 -28.86 5.02
C PRO A 348 -8.74 -28.87 6.48
N GLN A 349 -9.97 -29.33 6.76
CA GLN A 349 -10.48 -29.50 8.13
C GLN A 349 -11.20 -30.82 8.26
N LYS A 350 -11.08 -31.42 9.44
CA LYS A 350 -11.87 -32.59 9.81
C LYS A 350 -13.24 -32.15 10.30
N ILE A 351 -14.30 -32.68 9.68
CA ILE A 351 -15.67 -32.63 10.19
C ILE A 351 -16.07 -34.07 10.50
N GLY A 352 -16.15 -34.40 11.80
CA GLY A 352 -16.16 -35.79 12.25
C GLY A 352 -14.83 -36.47 11.90
N ASP A 353 -14.90 -37.62 11.23
CA ASP A 353 -13.72 -38.42 10.85
C ASP A 353 -13.24 -38.16 9.41
N GLN A 354 -13.85 -37.22 8.68
CA GLN A 354 -13.58 -36.96 7.27
C GLN A 354 -12.96 -35.59 7.05
N TYR A 355 -11.95 -35.50 6.19
CA TYR A 355 -11.39 -34.24 5.74
C TYR A 355 -12.28 -33.60 4.68
N PHE A 356 -12.37 -32.28 4.71
CA PHE A 356 -13.01 -31.46 3.70
C PHE A 356 -12.04 -30.40 3.18
N ILE A 357 -12.08 -30.15 1.88
CA ILE A 357 -11.49 -28.97 1.23
C ILE A 357 -12.66 -28.28 0.50
N GLY A 358 -12.91 -27.01 0.85
CA GLY A 358 -14.21 -26.38 0.61
C GLY A 358 -15.39 -27.26 1.08
N GLY A 359 -16.33 -27.54 0.17
CA GLY A 359 -17.54 -28.34 0.43
C GLY A 359 -17.33 -29.85 0.28
N ASN A 360 -16.17 -30.25 -0.23
CA ASN A 360 -15.97 -31.56 -0.79
C ASN A 360 -15.21 -32.47 0.18
N PRO A 361 -15.75 -33.68 0.47
CA PRO A 361 -15.03 -34.66 1.27
C PRO A 361 -13.81 -35.18 0.51
N VAL A 362 -12.65 -35.18 1.16
CA VAL A 362 -11.38 -35.68 0.60
C VAL A 362 -10.75 -36.76 1.48
N SER A 363 -10.14 -37.74 0.85
CA SER A 363 -9.28 -38.77 1.45
C SER A 363 -8.27 -39.25 0.41
N ALA A 364 -7.23 -39.95 0.85
CA ALA A 364 -6.26 -40.60 -0.06
C ALA A 364 -6.87 -41.71 -0.95
N SER A 365 -8.20 -41.86 -0.99
CA SER A 365 -8.91 -42.76 -1.90
C SER A 365 -9.93 -42.04 -2.80
N SER A 366 -10.12 -40.73 -2.61
CA SER A 366 -11.10 -39.93 -3.35
C SER A 366 -10.43 -39.12 -4.46
N HIS A 367 -9.85 -39.81 -5.45
CA HIS A 367 -9.00 -39.18 -6.46
C HIS A 367 -9.75 -38.37 -7.52
N GLU A 368 -11.09 -38.37 -7.52
CA GLU A 368 -11.89 -37.65 -8.54
C GLU A 368 -12.61 -36.41 -7.98
N ILE A 369 -12.52 -36.14 -6.67
CA ILE A 369 -13.26 -35.06 -6.01
C ILE A 369 -12.43 -33.78 -6.01
N SER A 370 -12.96 -32.72 -6.64
CA SER A 370 -12.27 -31.44 -6.78
C SER A 370 -12.05 -30.74 -5.42
N PRO A 371 -10.82 -30.32 -5.09
CA PRO A 371 -10.47 -29.70 -3.81
C PRO A 371 -10.68 -28.18 -3.84
N VAL A 372 -11.91 -27.73 -4.09
CA VAL A 372 -12.25 -26.29 -4.27
C VAL A 372 -13.25 -25.78 -3.24
N GLY A 373 -13.14 -24.48 -2.95
CA GLY A 373 -14.09 -23.71 -2.16
C GLY A 373 -13.50 -23.14 -0.88
N ILE A 374 -13.92 -21.95 -0.49
CA ILE A 374 -13.52 -21.28 0.74
C ILE A 374 -14.53 -21.62 1.83
N ARG A 375 -14.11 -21.62 3.10
CA ARG A 375 -15.01 -21.93 4.20
C ARG A 375 -14.77 -21.12 5.46
N LEU A 376 -15.85 -20.90 6.21
CA LEU A 376 -15.84 -20.20 7.49
C LEU A 376 -16.76 -20.93 8.49
N GLY A 377 -16.28 -21.13 9.71
CA GLY A 377 -17.09 -21.61 10.83
C GLY A 377 -16.44 -22.75 11.61
N PHE A 378 -16.70 -22.73 12.91
CA PHE A 378 -16.23 -23.74 13.86
C PHE A 378 -17.20 -24.91 14.05
N GLY A 379 -18.32 -24.93 13.32
CA GLY A 379 -19.36 -25.95 13.37
C GLY A 379 -20.73 -25.35 13.73
N PRO A 380 -21.68 -25.26 12.79
CA PRO A 380 -21.59 -25.61 11.36
C PRO A 380 -20.55 -24.76 10.59
N THR A 381 -20.22 -25.19 9.37
CA THR A 381 -19.26 -24.50 8.49
C THR A 381 -19.93 -24.10 7.19
N TYR A 382 -19.78 -22.83 6.81
CA TYR A 382 -20.36 -22.23 5.61
C TYR A 382 -19.31 -22.23 4.49
N VAL A 383 -19.69 -22.75 3.34
CA VAL A 383 -18.77 -22.97 2.21
C VAL A 383 -19.22 -22.20 0.99
N ALA A 384 -18.31 -21.44 0.38
CA ALA A 384 -18.45 -20.84 -0.93
C ALA A 384 -17.60 -21.62 -1.94
N ASP A 385 -18.19 -22.13 -3.03
CA ASP A 385 -17.45 -22.92 -4.03
C ASP A 385 -16.51 -22.07 -4.91
N ALA A 386 -16.82 -20.78 -5.03
CA ALA A 386 -16.02 -19.76 -5.72
C ALA A 386 -16.14 -18.39 -5.00
N VAL A 387 -15.31 -17.42 -5.36
CA VAL A 387 -15.33 -16.06 -4.78
C VAL A 387 -16.68 -15.37 -5.00
N ASP A 388 -17.30 -15.56 -6.17
CA ASP A 388 -18.59 -14.94 -6.55
C ASP A 388 -19.81 -15.85 -6.27
N SER A 389 -19.71 -16.76 -5.29
CA SER A 389 -20.81 -17.67 -4.97
C SER A 389 -22.06 -16.90 -4.53
N GLU A 390 -23.22 -17.20 -5.12
CA GLU A 390 -24.50 -16.61 -4.68
C GLU A 390 -25.12 -17.35 -3.48
N ASN A 391 -24.71 -18.59 -3.26
CA ASN A 391 -25.21 -19.46 -2.21
C ASN A 391 -24.04 -20.15 -1.50
N LEU A 392 -24.22 -20.40 -0.20
CA LEU A 392 -23.27 -21.11 0.63
C LEU A 392 -23.84 -22.46 1.03
N THR A 393 -23.00 -23.50 0.97
CA THR A 393 -23.34 -24.82 1.50
C THR A 393 -23.00 -24.88 2.98
N VAL A 394 -23.95 -25.30 3.81
CA VAL A 394 -23.78 -25.46 5.26
C VAL A 394 -23.41 -26.90 5.57
N LEU A 395 -22.18 -27.14 6.03
CA LEU A 395 -21.72 -28.44 6.47
C LEU A 395 -21.98 -28.65 7.97
N PRO A 396 -22.35 -29.87 8.40
CA PRO A 396 -22.45 -31.10 7.60
C PRO A 396 -23.84 -31.38 7.00
N CYS A 397 -24.86 -30.55 7.22
CA CYS A 397 -26.24 -30.86 6.81
C CYS A 397 -26.47 -30.79 5.29
N GLY A 398 -25.65 -30.04 4.57
CA GLY A 398 -25.76 -29.82 3.12
C GLY A 398 -26.86 -28.84 2.71
N GLU A 399 -27.44 -28.09 3.66
CA GLU A 399 -28.40 -27.04 3.34
C GLU A 399 -27.71 -25.87 2.63
N CYS A 400 -28.41 -25.22 1.70
CA CYS A 400 -27.92 -24.02 1.02
C CYS A 400 -28.56 -22.77 1.61
N ILE A 401 -27.76 -21.74 1.88
CA ILE A 401 -28.21 -20.42 2.31
C ILE A 401 -27.72 -19.36 1.31
N PRO A 402 -28.57 -18.43 0.83
CA PRO A 402 -28.13 -17.31 0.00
C PRO A 402 -27.11 -16.43 0.73
N VAL A 403 -26.12 -15.88 0.02
CA VAL A 403 -25.09 -15.00 0.65
C VAL A 403 -25.71 -13.78 1.33
N GLU A 404 -26.73 -13.15 0.73
CA GLU A 404 -27.44 -12.01 1.36
C GLU A 404 -28.08 -12.40 2.71
N GLU A 405 -28.58 -13.64 2.81
CA GLU A 405 -29.16 -14.15 4.05
C GLU A 405 -28.07 -14.46 5.08
N PHE A 406 -26.95 -15.07 4.64
CA PHE A 406 -25.76 -15.27 5.46
C PHE A 406 -25.25 -13.94 6.03
N ASP A 407 -25.03 -12.92 5.20
CA ASP A 407 -24.50 -11.62 5.63
C ASP A 407 -25.41 -10.95 6.66
N ARG A 408 -26.73 -11.01 6.44
CA ARG A 408 -27.72 -10.49 7.38
C ARG A 408 -27.64 -11.21 8.74
N HIS A 409 -27.52 -12.54 8.74
CA HIS A 409 -27.42 -13.31 9.97
C HIS A 409 -26.07 -13.18 10.67
N PHE A 410 -25.00 -13.02 9.91
CA PHE A 410 -23.65 -12.77 10.41
C PHE A 410 -23.58 -11.42 11.11
N ALA A 411 -24.06 -10.34 10.46
CA ALA A 411 -24.15 -9.02 11.05
C ALA A 411 -25.08 -8.96 12.27
N ALA A 412 -26.11 -9.81 12.32
CA ALA A 412 -26.97 -9.94 13.50
C ALA A 412 -26.32 -10.75 14.65
N GLY A 413 -25.18 -11.40 14.43
CA GLY A 413 -24.53 -12.29 15.40
C GLY A 413 -25.35 -13.54 15.71
N THR A 414 -26.04 -14.09 14.70
CA THR A 414 -26.99 -15.21 14.86
C THR A 414 -26.61 -16.48 14.10
N LEU A 415 -25.44 -16.50 13.44
CA LEU A 415 -24.93 -17.68 12.75
C LEU A 415 -24.22 -18.61 13.74
N ASP A 416 -24.78 -19.80 13.93
CA ASP A 416 -24.14 -20.86 14.71
C ASP A 416 -22.74 -21.18 14.15
N GLY A 417 -21.76 -21.37 15.03
CA GLY A 417 -20.39 -21.70 14.61
C GLY A 417 -19.57 -20.49 14.15
N LEU A 418 -20.18 -19.31 14.06
CA LEU A 418 -19.56 -18.03 13.81
C LEU A 418 -19.92 -17.01 14.91
N ASP A 419 -20.03 -17.48 16.15
CA ASP A 419 -20.34 -16.69 17.33
C ASP A 419 -19.15 -15.81 17.76
N ILE A 420 -18.87 -14.78 16.96
CA ILE A 420 -17.79 -13.80 17.15
C ILE A 420 -18.41 -12.40 17.19
N PRO A 421 -18.84 -11.91 18.37
CA PRO A 421 -19.59 -10.65 18.51
C PRO A 421 -18.91 -9.45 17.87
N GLU A 422 -17.58 -9.36 17.95
CA GLU A 422 -16.78 -8.28 17.38
C GLU A 422 -16.85 -8.27 15.85
N ALA A 423 -16.80 -9.45 15.21
CA ALA A 423 -16.91 -9.56 13.76
C ALA A 423 -18.34 -9.25 13.29
N ALA A 424 -19.35 -9.70 14.02
CA ALA A 424 -20.75 -9.35 13.75
C ALA A 424 -21.00 -7.84 13.86
N ALA A 425 -20.43 -7.18 14.88
CA ALA A 425 -20.53 -5.74 15.06
C ALA A 425 -19.87 -4.97 13.90
N VAL A 426 -18.67 -5.38 13.48
CA VAL A 426 -18.00 -4.79 12.32
C VAL A 426 -18.83 -4.96 11.06
N ALA A 427 -19.36 -6.16 10.81
CA ALA A 427 -20.23 -6.42 9.66
C ALA A 427 -21.49 -5.53 9.65
N ALA A 428 -22.04 -5.22 10.82
CA ALA A 428 -23.22 -4.37 10.96
C ALA A 428 -22.92 -2.87 10.77
N GLU A 429 -21.69 -2.41 11.06
CA GLU A 429 -21.34 -0.99 11.13
C GLU A 429 -20.45 -0.48 9.99
N SER A 430 -19.62 -1.35 9.39
CA SER A 430 -18.55 -0.93 8.48
C SER A 430 -19.08 -0.39 7.15
N GLY A 431 -20.21 -0.91 6.66
CA GLY A 431 -20.72 -0.60 5.31
C GLY A 431 -19.92 -1.25 4.18
N VAL A 432 -18.92 -2.10 4.49
CA VAL A 432 -18.14 -2.88 3.52
C VAL A 432 -18.36 -4.39 3.74
N PRO A 433 -18.38 -5.21 2.68
CA PRO A 433 -18.71 -6.64 2.78
C PRO A 433 -17.59 -7.46 3.43
N LEU A 434 -17.95 -8.61 3.99
CA LEU A 434 -17.01 -9.65 4.41
C LEU A 434 -16.35 -10.26 3.17
N SER A 435 -15.02 -10.31 3.14
CA SER A 435 -14.27 -11.01 2.11
C SER A 435 -14.02 -12.46 2.52
N PHE A 436 -14.75 -13.40 1.89
CA PHE A 436 -14.57 -14.83 2.16
C PHE A 436 -13.14 -15.28 1.86
N SER A 437 -12.60 -14.92 0.69
CA SER A 437 -11.27 -15.35 0.23
C SER A 437 -10.10 -14.77 1.04
N LYS A 438 -10.36 -13.77 1.88
CA LYS A 438 -9.37 -13.17 2.79
C LYS A 438 -9.73 -13.40 4.27
N SER A 439 -10.67 -14.29 4.54
CA SER A 439 -11.08 -14.70 5.88
C SER A 439 -10.77 -16.18 6.10
N PHE A 440 -10.53 -16.56 7.34
CA PHE A 440 -10.27 -17.97 7.68
C PHE A 440 -10.77 -18.33 9.08
N THR A 441 -11.07 -19.61 9.27
CA THR A 441 -11.31 -20.22 10.58
C THR A 441 -10.58 -21.56 10.66
N ALA A 442 -9.86 -21.81 11.76
CA ALA A 442 -9.17 -23.05 12.00
C ALA A 442 -9.12 -23.41 13.49
N THR A 443 -9.03 -24.70 13.80
CA THR A 443 -8.80 -25.14 15.19
C THR A 443 -7.29 -25.15 15.47
N ALA A 444 -6.90 -24.62 16.61
CA ALA A 444 -5.52 -24.64 17.06
C ALA A 444 -5.02 -26.08 17.28
N SER A 445 -3.87 -26.39 16.71
CA SER A 445 -3.05 -27.57 17.00
C SER A 445 -2.07 -27.28 18.12
N ASP A 446 -1.39 -28.31 18.64
CA ASP A 446 -0.30 -28.14 19.61
C ASP A 446 0.79 -27.17 19.09
N SER A 447 1.08 -27.22 17.79
CA SER A 447 2.05 -26.37 17.10
C SER A 447 1.58 -24.93 16.89
N THR A 448 0.27 -24.65 16.96
CA THR A 448 -0.30 -23.31 16.72
C THR A 448 -1.01 -22.71 17.94
N ALA A 449 -1.03 -23.41 19.08
CA ALA A 449 -1.68 -23.01 20.33
C ALA A 449 -1.13 -21.72 20.96
N HIS A 450 0.04 -21.25 20.52
CA HIS A 450 0.65 -19.99 20.95
C HIS A 450 0.92 -19.07 19.76
N SER A 451 0.04 -19.10 18.76
CA SER A 451 0.13 -18.26 17.58
C SER A 451 0.24 -16.78 17.97
N PRO A 452 1.20 -16.02 17.40
CA PRO A 452 1.26 -14.58 17.56
C PRO A 452 0.13 -13.86 16.82
N CYS A 453 -0.65 -14.53 15.96
CA CYS A 453 -1.89 -13.99 15.38
C CYS A 453 -3.07 -14.04 16.37
N GLY A 454 -2.83 -14.51 17.60
CA GLY A 454 -3.84 -14.67 18.65
C GLY A 454 -4.58 -16.00 18.59
N VAL A 455 -5.08 -16.45 19.75
CA VAL A 455 -5.86 -17.68 19.91
C VAL A 455 -7.00 -17.41 20.90
N ASP A 456 -8.23 -17.72 20.53
CA ASP A 456 -9.40 -17.63 21.41
C ASP A 456 -9.86 -19.04 21.82
N GLY A 457 -9.45 -19.49 23.00
CA GLY A 457 -9.63 -20.87 23.42
C GLY A 457 -8.82 -21.82 22.53
N ASN A 458 -9.49 -22.57 21.66
CA ASN A 458 -8.86 -23.39 20.60
C ASN A 458 -9.19 -22.86 19.19
N ARG A 459 -9.71 -21.64 19.07
CA ARG A 459 -10.14 -21.02 17.81
C ARG A 459 -9.06 -20.08 17.29
N LEU A 460 -8.71 -20.27 16.02
CA LEU A 460 -7.91 -19.35 15.22
C LEU A 460 -8.83 -18.79 14.13
N TYR A 461 -8.90 -17.47 14.01
CA TYR A 461 -9.71 -16.84 12.98
C TYR A 461 -9.16 -15.48 12.57
N GLY A 462 -9.57 -15.08 11.38
CA GLY A 462 -9.36 -13.76 10.81
C GLY A 462 -10.51 -13.45 9.88
N PHE A 463 -11.22 -12.35 10.11
CA PHE A 463 -12.30 -11.89 9.24
C PHE A 463 -11.90 -10.57 8.60
N SER A 464 -11.73 -10.57 7.29
CA SER A 464 -11.39 -9.39 6.50
C SER A 464 -12.66 -8.78 5.91
N PHE A 465 -12.81 -7.46 6.07
CA PHE A 465 -13.84 -6.66 5.44
C PHE A 465 -13.15 -5.60 4.61
N SER A 466 -13.38 -5.59 3.31
CA SER A 466 -12.71 -4.64 2.41
C SER A 466 -13.65 -4.20 1.30
N GLY A 467 -13.60 -2.92 0.97
CA GLY A 467 -14.45 -2.34 -0.06
C GLY A 467 -14.39 -0.83 -0.11
N TYR A 468 -15.05 -0.29 -1.13
CA TYR A 468 -15.23 1.14 -1.30
C TYR A 468 -16.51 1.60 -0.59
N LEU A 469 -16.39 2.54 0.34
CA LEU A 469 -17.53 3.21 0.99
C LEU A 469 -18.26 4.16 0.02
N ASP A 470 -17.49 4.76 -0.89
CA ASP A 470 -17.92 5.61 -1.98
C ASP A 470 -16.93 5.51 -3.15
N ASP A 471 -17.13 6.27 -4.23
CA ASP A 471 -16.31 6.21 -5.46
C ASP A 471 -14.79 6.46 -5.23
N VAL A 472 -14.37 6.96 -4.05
CA VAL A 472 -12.97 7.32 -3.78
C VAL A 472 -12.41 6.78 -2.46
N THR A 473 -13.26 6.34 -1.53
CA THR A 473 -12.86 5.97 -0.17
C THR A 473 -12.83 4.46 -0.01
N PHE A 474 -11.64 3.87 -0.09
CA PHE A 474 -11.42 2.47 0.26
C PHE A 474 -11.25 2.31 1.78
N GLN A 475 -11.87 1.28 2.35
CA GLN A 475 -11.71 0.90 3.74
C GLN A 475 -11.38 -0.58 3.84
N THR A 476 -10.46 -0.92 4.75
CA THR A 476 -10.21 -2.30 5.16
C THR A 476 -10.29 -2.42 6.67
N CYS A 477 -10.93 -3.48 7.14
CA CYS A 477 -11.01 -3.87 8.54
C CYS A 477 -10.67 -5.36 8.69
N TYR A 478 -9.97 -5.71 9.76
CA TYR A 478 -9.62 -7.08 10.09
C TYR A 478 -9.98 -7.39 11.54
N VAL A 479 -10.69 -8.49 11.77
CA VAL A 479 -11.07 -8.96 13.12
C VAL A 479 -10.38 -10.28 13.41
N SER A 480 -9.65 -10.35 14.52
CA SER A 480 -8.95 -11.55 14.99
C SER A 480 -9.04 -11.68 16.51
N PRO A 481 -8.50 -12.76 17.13
CA PRO A 481 -8.41 -12.86 18.58
C PRO A 481 -7.58 -11.74 19.24
N LEU A 482 -6.78 -10.98 18.47
CA LEU A 482 -6.03 -9.82 18.97
C LEU A 482 -6.87 -8.55 19.05
N GLY A 483 -8.06 -8.52 18.42
CA GLY A 483 -8.97 -7.39 18.40
C GLY A 483 -9.44 -7.03 16.99
N THR A 484 -9.88 -5.77 16.85
CA THR A 484 -10.38 -5.21 15.60
C THR A 484 -9.41 -4.13 15.11
N PHE A 485 -9.04 -4.21 13.84
CA PHE A 485 -8.01 -3.39 13.23
C PHE A 485 -8.54 -2.74 11.96
N TYR A 486 -8.18 -1.48 11.75
CA TYR A 486 -8.60 -0.72 10.57
C TYR A 486 -7.38 -0.22 9.82
N SER A 487 -7.49 -0.17 8.50
CA SER A 487 -6.55 0.55 7.66
C SER A 487 -7.22 1.31 6.53
N HIS A 488 -6.64 2.46 6.20
CA HIS A 488 -7.02 3.29 5.05
C HIS A 488 -5.95 3.26 3.94
N LYS A 489 -4.79 2.66 4.20
CA LYS A 489 -3.66 2.60 3.26
C LYS A 489 -3.35 1.19 2.80
N ILE A 490 -3.57 0.20 3.66
CA ILE A 490 -3.10 -1.16 3.48
C ILE A 490 -4.32 -2.05 3.19
N PRO A 491 -4.49 -2.56 1.96
CA PRO A 491 -5.47 -3.60 1.69
C PRO A 491 -5.01 -4.95 2.26
N ASP A 492 -5.96 -5.84 2.56
CA ASP A 492 -5.76 -7.26 2.81
C ASP A 492 -4.59 -7.60 3.76
N PHE A 493 -4.66 -7.09 4.99
CA PHE A 493 -3.69 -7.37 6.03
C PHE A 493 -4.25 -8.31 7.10
N PHE A 494 -3.35 -8.96 7.84
CA PHE A 494 -3.68 -9.62 9.11
C PHE A 494 -2.81 -9.08 10.25
N ALA A 495 -3.36 -9.15 11.47
CA ALA A 495 -2.71 -8.64 12.66
C ALA A 495 -1.85 -9.71 13.36
N VAL A 496 -0.65 -9.32 13.77
CA VAL A 496 0.29 -10.16 14.52
C VAL A 496 0.78 -9.39 15.74
N GLU A 497 0.80 -10.03 16.91
CA GLU A 497 1.35 -9.48 18.15
C GLU A 497 2.85 -9.21 17.97
N LYS A 498 3.24 -7.94 18.00
CA LYS A 498 4.65 -7.54 17.95
C LYS A 498 5.35 -8.02 19.23
N PRO A 499 6.51 -8.70 19.13
CA PRO A 499 7.24 -9.17 20.31
C PRO A 499 7.46 -8.06 21.35
N ALA A 500 6.91 -8.28 22.55
CA ALA A 500 6.97 -7.34 23.69
C ALA A 500 6.34 -5.95 23.43
N SER A 501 5.33 -5.85 22.57
CA SER A 501 4.68 -4.57 22.21
C SER A 501 3.25 -4.78 21.67
N THR A 502 2.78 -3.79 20.90
CA THR A 502 1.49 -3.71 20.20
C THR A 502 1.40 -4.68 19.00
N ILE A 503 1.00 -4.20 17.82
CA ILE A 503 0.60 -5.01 16.67
C ILE A 503 1.44 -4.62 15.46
N TRP A 504 1.79 -5.62 14.67
CA TRP A 504 2.20 -5.46 13.29
C TRP A 504 1.07 -5.87 12.36
N TYR A 505 0.98 -5.21 11.21
CA TYR A 505 0.22 -5.72 10.09
C TYR A 505 1.15 -6.49 9.17
N VAL A 506 0.69 -7.66 8.71
CA VAL A 506 1.39 -8.47 7.73
C VAL A 506 0.52 -8.53 6.48
N CYS A 507 1.13 -8.26 5.34
CA CYS A 507 0.48 -8.34 4.05
C CYS A 507 1.15 -9.42 3.21
N GLU A 508 0.32 -10.14 2.46
CA GLU A 508 0.79 -10.98 1.38
C GLU A 508 1.49 -10.11 0.32
N PRO A 509 2.48 -10.66 -0.39
CA PRO A 509 3.10 -9.94 -1.49
C PRO A 509 2.08 -9.59 -2.58
N GLU A 510 2.31 -8.44 -3.23
CA GLU A 510 1.67 -8.10 -4.49
C GLU A 510 2.22 -9.01 -5.62
N PHE A 511 1.49 -9.13 -6.73
CA PHE A 511 1.92 -9.89 -7.90
C PHE A 511 3.40 -9.61 -8.24
N TYR A 512 4.21 -10.66 -8.38
CA TYR A 512 5.67 -10.66 -8.66
C TYR A 512 6.64 -10.49 -7.48
N ASP A 513 6.16 -10.29 -6.25
CA ASP A 513 6.97 -10.36 -5.03
C ASP A 513 6.72 -11.71 -4.32
N ASP A 514 7.75 -12.35 -3.78
CA ASP A 514 7.62 -13.64 -3.07
C ASP A 514 7.76 -13.47 -1.55
N THR A 515 7.82 -12.22 -1.07
CA THR A 515 8.10 -11.90 0.32
C THR A 515 6.96 -11.17 0.99
N ILE A 516 6.69 -11.51 2.25
CA ILE A 516 5.70 -10.78 3.04
C ILE A 516 6.20 -9.38 3.39
N ARG A 517 5.25 -8.46 3.51
CA ARG A 517 5.51 -7.09 3.94
C ARG A 517 5.01 -6.90 5.36
N LEU A 518 5.86 -6.31 6.19
CA LEU A 518 5.55 -6.01 7.59
C LEU A 518 5.31 -4.52 7.73
N TYR A 519 4.25 -4.12 8.43
CA TYR A 519 3.93 -2.72 8.67
C TYR A 519 3.74 -2.46 10.16
N ASP A 520 4.13 -1.27 10.60
CA ASP A 520 3.77 -0.81 11.95
C ASP A 520 2.28 -0.42 11.96
N ALA A 521 1.49 -1.05 12.83
CA ALA A 521 0.05 -0.81 12.84
C ALA A 521 -0.35 0.62 13.25
N ALA A 522 0.52 1.36 13.95
CA ALA A 522 0.21 2.71 14.41
C ALA A 522 0.45 3.77 13.32
N THR A 523 1.46 3.58 12.47
CA THR A 523 1.79 4.52 11.38
C THR A 523 1.34 4.04 10.00
N GLU A 524 1.08 2.74 9.86
CA GLU A 524 0.81 2.04 8.61
C GLU A 524 1.96 2.13 7.61
N ASN A 525 3.19 2.37 8.10
CA ASN A 525 4.38 2.45 7.26
C ASN A 525 5.13 1.11 7.23
N HIS A 526 5.74 0.82 6.09
CA HIS A 526 6.45 -0.43 5.85
C HIS A 526 7.74 -0.53 6.67
N ILE A 527 7.88 -1.62 7.41
CA ILE A 527 9.08 -2.00 8.16
C ILE A 527 10.00 -2.78 7.23
N ALA A 528 11.29 -2.45 7.24
CA ALA A 528 12.29 -3.12 6.40
C ALA A 528 12.34 -4.64 6.66
N PRO A 529 12.58 -5.46 5.62
CA PRO A 529 12.69 -6.90 5.77
C PRO A 529 13.89 -7.28 6.64
N SER A 530 13.85 -8.48 7.24
CA SER A 530 14.99 -8.96 8.01
C SER A 530 16.10 -9.48 7.11
N LEU A 531 17.33 -9.03 7.36
CA LEU A 531 18.51 -9.49 6.62
C LEU A 531 19.30 -10.53 7.42
N THR A 532 19.94 -11.44 6.70
CA THR A 532 20.95 -12.36 7.24
C THR A 532 22.32 -11.66 7.29
N HIS A 533 23.29 -12.34 7.88
CA HIS A 533 24.66 -11.86 7.97
C HIS A 533 25.37 -11.62 6.63
N THR A 534 24.86 -12.17 5.52
CA THR A 534 25.38 -11.94 4.15
C THR A 534 24.63 -10.81 3.41
N GLY A 535 23.61 -10.22 4.03
CA GLY A 535 22.74 -9.23 3.39
C GLY A 535 21.59 -9.82 2.59
N ASP A 536 21.50 -11.15 2.49
CA ASP A 536 20.35 -11.82 1.89
C ASP A 536 19.13 -11.74 2.81
N LEU A 537 17.93 -11.80 2.24
CA LEU A 537 16.69 -11.87 3.01
C LEU A 537 16.68 -13.12 3.92
N HIS A 538 16.28 -12.92 5.17
CA HIS A 538 16.05 -14.03 6.08
C HIS A 538 14.90 -14.90 5.59
N VAL A 539 15.01 -16.21 5.76
CA VAL A 539 14.05 -17.20 5.23
C VAL A 539 12.61 -17.00 5.71
N LEU A 540 12.43 -16.39 6.88
CA LEU A 540 11.10 -16.06 7.42
C LEU A 540 10.36 -15.00 6.60
N ASN A 541 11.06 -14.15 5.83
CA ASN A 541 10.41 -13.17 4.94
C ASN A 541 9.65 -13.86 3.78
N TYR A 542 9.90 -15.15 3.52
CA TYR A 542 9.18 -15.93 2.50
C TYR A 542 7.99 -16.72 3.06
N LEU A 543 7.70 -16.60 4.37
CA LEU A 543 6.56 -17.28 4.95
C LEU A 543 5.25 -16.74 4.41
N ARG A 544 4.31 -17.62 4.10
CA ARG A 544 2.90 -17.28 3.82
C ARG A 544 2.10 -17.12 5.12
N PRO A 545 0.89 -16.54 5.11
CA PRO A 545 0.13 -16.23 6.33
C PRO A 545 -0.02 -17.39 7.31
N ALA A 546 -0.32 -18.61 6.82
CA ALA A 546 -0.40 -19.81 7.66
C ALA A 546 0.85 -20.06 8.52
N GLY A 547 2.03 -19.72 8.01
CA GLY A 547 3.31 -19.87 8.71
C GLY A 547 3.46 -18.96 9.93
N PHE A 548 2.76 -17.82 9.97
CA PHE A 548 2.83 -16.92 11.14
C PHE A 548 2.26 -17.57 12.39
N HIS A 549 1.30 -18.50 12.25
CA HIS A 549 0.75 -19.25 13.39
C HIS A 549 1.76 -20.19 14.07
N GLN A 550 2.86 -20.51 13.38
CA GLN A 550 3.93 -21.39 13.87
C GLN A 550 5.03 -20.63 14.60
N LEU A 551 5.08 -19.30 14.43
CA LEU A 551 6.16 -18.48 14.97
C LEU A 551 6.12 -18.42 16.51
N ARG A 552 7.30 -18.33 17.10
CA ARG A 552 7.50 -18.08 18.54
C ARG A 552 8.48 -16.94 18.73
N VAL A 553 8.33 -16.19 19.82
CA VAL A 553 9.29 -15.13 20.13
C VAL A 553 10.65 -15.76 20.43
N ARG A 554 11.66 -15.34 19.65
CA ARG A 554 13.04 -15.84 19.73
C ARG A 554 13.68 -15.48 21.06
N ASN A 555 13.65 -14.19 21.42
CA ASN A 555 14.17 -13.70 22.69
C ASN A 555 13.36 -12.50 23.19
N LYS A 556 12.42 -12.75 24.11
CA LYS A 556 11.55 -11.73 24.71
C LYS A 556 12.32 -10.57 25.36
N LYS A 557 13.49 -10.84 25.95
CA LYS A 557 14.29 -9.80 26.62
C LYS A 557 14.95 -8.87 25.61
N VAL A 558 15.51 -9.43 24.53
CA VAL A 558 16.11 -8.64 23.46
C VAL A 558 15.06 -7.81 22.75
N SER A 559 13.89 -8.39 22.44
CA SER A 559 12.74 -7.65 21.90
C SER A 559 12.40 -6.44 22.78
N ALA A 560 12.26 -6.64 24.10
CA ALA A 560 11.99 -5.55 25.04
C ALA A 560 13.11 -4.48 25.06
N LYS A 561 14.39 -4.89 24.99
CA LYS A 561 15.52 -3.95 24.87
C LYS A 561 15.45 -3.15 23.59
N MET A 562 15.08 -3.77 22.46
CA MET A 562 14.89 -3.07 21.18
C MET A 562 13.77 -2.03 21.28
N ARG A 563 12.64 -2.34 21.94
CA ARG A 563 11.56 -1.35 22.18
C ARG A 563 12.02 -0.17 23.04
N ALA A 564 12.91 -0.42 24.01
CA ALA A 564 13.41 0.60 24.92
C ALA A 564 14.71 1.27 24.43
N CYS A 565 15.19 0.94 23.22
CA CYS A 565 16.48 1.42 22.72
C CYS A 565 16.46 2.94 22.57
N THR A 566 17.37 3.60 23.29
CA THR A 566 17.58 5.05 23.26
C THR A 566 18.56 5.42 22.16
N THR A 567 18.55 6.70 21.75
CA THR A 567 19.53 7.22 20.78
C THR A 567 20.97 7.06 21.29
N GLU A 568 21.21 7.23 22.59
CA GLU A 568 22.54 7.03 23.19
C GLU A 568 22.99 5.58 23.12
N GLN A 569 22.09 4.63 23.37
CA GLN A 569 22.39 3.20 23.23
C GLN A 569 22.66 2.84 21.77
N ALA A 570 21.84 3.31 20.84
CA ALA A 570 22.05 3.11 19.42
C ALA A 570 23.39 3.69 18.94
N ARG A 571 23.77 4.87 19.43
CA ARG A 571 25.09 5.46 19.17
C ARG A 571 26.22 4.59 19.68
N ALA A 572 26.10 4.04 20.88
CA ALA A 572 27.08 3.09 21.42
C ALA A 572 27.23 1.82 20.56
N LEU A 573 26.15 1.34 19.93
CA LEU A 573 26.21 0.21 19.00
C LEU A 573 26.95 0.58 17.70
N ILE A 574 26.77 1.80 17.20
CA ILE A 574 27.49 2.32 16.01
C ILE A 574 28.97 2.49 16.33
N ASP A 575 29.29 3.11 17.48
CA ASP A 575 30.66 3.38 17.93
C ASP A 575 31.43 2.09 18.28
N ASN A 576 30.71 1.01 18.62
CA ASN A 576 31.26 -0.31 18.90
C ASN A 576 30.37 -1.45 18.36
N PRO A 577 30.43 -1.76 17.06
CA PRO A 577 29.57 -2.78 16.44
C PRO A 577 29.71 -4.18 17.02
N LEU A 578 30.84 -4.52 17.65
CA LEU A 578 31.02 -5.80 18.36
C LEU A 578 30.04 -5.96 19.53
N SER A 579 29.61 -4.86 20.15
CA SER A 579 28.65 -4.87 21.27
C SER A 579 27.22 -5.24 20.86
N ILE A 580 26.92 -5.29 19.56
CA ILE A 580 25.61 -5.72 19.05
C ILE A 580 25.30 -7.16 19.50
N LEU A 581 26.30 -8.04 19.56
CA LEU A 581 26.11 -9.41 20.04
C LEU A 581 25.72 -9.44 21.53
N ASP A 582 26.35 -8.60 22.35
CA ASP A 582 26.02 -8.47 23.77
C ASP A 582 24.61 -7.87 23.97
N PHE A 583 24.26 -6.87 23.15
CA PHE A 583 22.92 -6.29 23.12
C PHE A 583 21.87 -7.34 22.79
N ALA A 584 22.16 -8.21 21.81
CA ALA A 584 21.36 -9.36 21.39
C ALA A 584 21.46 -10.58 22.35
N GLU A 585 22.11 -10.45 23.51
CA GLU A 585 22.31 -11.54 24.48
C GLU A 585 22.93 -12.82 23.89
N GLY A 586 23.83 -12.66 22.91
CA GLY A 586 24.50 -13.77 22.23
C GLY A 586 23.72 -14.40 21.07
N ASP A 587 22.54 -13.87 20.73
CA ASP A 587 21.75 -14.35 19.59
C ASP A 587 22.33 -13.81 18.27
N GLU A 588 23.05 -14.66 17.54
CA GLU A 588 23.71 -14.25 16.29
C GLU A 588 22.73 -13.86 15.17
N THR A 589 21.50 -14.41 15.14
CA THR A 589 20.51 -14.06 14.13
C THR A 589 19.98 -12.65 14.37
N LEU A 590 19.65 -12.33 15.63
CA LEU A 590 19.25 -10.96 15.99
C LEU A 590 20.41 -9.98 15.81
N ALA A 591 21.63 -10.37 16.21
CA ALA A 591 22.80 -9.53 16.00
C ALA A 591 23.05 -9.22 14.53
N ALA A 592 22.90 -10.22 13.65
CA ALA A 592 23.02 -10.04 12.21
C ALA A 592 21.93 -9.13 11.63
N ALA A 593 20.68 -9.26 12.09
CA ALA A 593 19.60 -8.38 11.64
C ALA A 593 19.80 -6.92 12.09
N ILE A 594 20.28 -6.69 13.32
CA ILE A 594 20.64 -5.35 13.80
C ILE A 594 21.80 -4.77 12.97
N ALA A 595 22.80 -5.58 12.65
CA ALA A 595 23.90 -5.17 11.77
C ALA A 595 23.41 -4.87 10.35
N GLY A 596 22.43 -5.64 9.84
CA GLY A 596 21.78 -5.37 8.56
C GLY A 596 21.05 -4.04 8.53
N ILE A 597 20.31 -3.71 9.59
CA ILE A 597 19.67 -2.40 9.74
C ILE A 597 20.71 -1.27 9.67
N LEU A 598 21.86 -1.42 10.34
CA LEU A 598 22.96 -0.45 10.26
C LEU A 598 23.52 -0.32 8.84
N ALA A 599 23.68 -1.44 8.14
CA ALA A 599 24.19 -1.46 6.77
C ALA A 599 23.25 -0.68 5.83
N GLU A 600 21.94 -0.83 5.98
CA GLU A 600 20.94 -0.06 5.23
C GLU A 600 20.97 1.43 5.58
N ILE A 601 21.10 1.78 6.87
CA ILE A 601 21.21 3.18 7.31
C ILE A 601 22.42 3.86 6.66
N ARG A 602 23.54 3.14 6.52
CA ARG A 602 24.76 3.62 5.85
C ARG A 602 24.57 3.95 4.37
N GLN A 603 23.56 3.36 3.73
CA GLN A 603 23.26 3.58 2.32
C GLN A 603 22.38 4.83 2.09
N LEU A 604 21.84 5.43 3.15
CA LEU A 604 21.06 6.66 3.03
C LEU A 604 21.98 7.84 2.65
N SER A 605 21.61 8.60 1.61
CA SER A 605 22.45 9.68 1.03
C SER A 605 22.81 10.84 1.97
N HIS A 606 22.13 10.93 3.12
CA HIS A 606 22.27 12.01 4.09
C HIS A 606 22.78 11.54 5.46
N VAL A 607 23.29 10.31 5.51
CA VAL A 607 23.91 9.74 6.71
C VAL A 607 25.42 9.74 6.55
N ASP A 608 26.10 10.38 7.50
CA ASP A 608 27.53 10.22 7.69
C ASP A 608 27.77 9.27 8.87
N MET A 609 28.22 8.05 8.58
CA MET A 609 28.44 7.01 9.57
C MET A 609 29.76 6.29 9.28
N ASP A 610 30.78 6.64 10.06
CA ASP A 610 32.08 5.99 10.07
C ASP A 610 32.08 4.82 11.06
N LEU A 611 32.39 3.62 10.56
CA LEU A 611 32.52 2.43 11.41
C LEU A 611 33.97 2.28 11.89
N PRO A 612 34.19 1.88 13.16
CA PRO A 612 35.53 1.61 13.66
C PRO A 612 36.15 0.41 12.92
N PRO A 613 37.46 0.45 12.60
CA PRO A 613 38.13 -0.68 11.98
C PRO A 613 38.19 -1.89 12.92
N LEU A 614 37.96 -3.08 12.37
CA LEU A 614 38.05 -4.34 13.12
C LEU A 614 39.25 -5.17 12.63
N THR A 615 39.95 -5.82 13.58
CA THR A 615 41.06 -6.74 13.26
C THR A 615 40.58 -7.98 12.50
N SER A 616 39.36 -8.43 12.80
CA SER A 616 38.66 -9.51 12.11
C SER A 616 37.16 -9.24 12.19
N VAL A 617 36.44 -9.36 11.07
CA VAL A 617 35.00 -9.17 11.01
C VAL A 617 34.31 -10.47 11.46
N PRO A 618 33.58 -10.48 12.59
CA PRO A 618 32.76 -11.63 12.98
C PRO A 618 31.64 -11.85 11.97
N LYS A 619 31.18 -13.11 11.85
CA LYS A 619 30.16 -13.51 10.88
C LYS A 619 28.93 -12.60 10.89
N PHE A 620 28.36 -12.29 12.05
CA PHE A 620 27.14 -11.46 12.14
C PHE A 620 27.33 -10.00 11.69
N LEU A 621 28.57 -9.53 11.53
CA LEU A 621 28.89 -8.18 11.04
C LEU A 621 29.31 -8.16 9.57
N THR A 622 29.35 -9.31 8.88
CA THR A 622 29.86 -9.42 7.51
C THR A 622 29.21 -8.39 6.59
N TYR A 623 27.88 -8.38 6.44
CA TYR A 623 27.18 -7.43 5.57
C TYR A 623 27.35 -5.94 5.96
N LEU A 624 27.67 -5.63 7.22
CA LEU A 624 27.89 -4.25 7.64
C LEU A 624 29.25 -3.71 7.17
N TYR A 625 30.26 -4.59 7.08
CA TYR A 625 31.66 -4.24 6.80
C TYR A 625 32.11 -4.59 5.37
N GLU A 626 31.51 -5.60 4.76
CA GLU A 626 31.80 -6.12 3.41
C GLU A 626 30.62 -5.84 2.48
#